data_AF-A0A4Q5TKF6-F1
#
_entry.id   AF-A0A4Q5TKF6-F1
#
_cell.length_a   1.000
_cell.length_b   1.000
_cell.length_c   1.000
_cell.angle_alpha   90.00
_cell.angle_beta   90.00
_cell.angle_gamma   90.00
#
_symmetry.space_group_name_H-M   'P 1'
#
loop_
_entity.id
_entity.type
_entity.pdbx_description
1 polymer ?
#
loop_
_entity_poly.entity_id
_entity_poly.type
_entity_poly.pdbx_seq_one_letter_code
_entity_poly.pdbx_strand_id
1 'polypeptide(L)' 'MSKTPTLLANYVEAQAHEATVGSNEVISPGLRRLVLRCPDFASATIEPCDVTAFRVSRNEFRHYTPALIEG' A
#
# COMPACT_ATOMS: atom_id res chain seq x y z
N MET A 1 -9.83 11.52 -9.11
CA MET A 1 -9.78 11.35 -7.65
C MET A 1 -9.42 12.69 -7.02
N SER A 2 -10.08 13.07 -5.92
CA SER A 2 -9.76 14.28 -5.16
C SER A 2 -8.44 14.12 -4.43
N LYS A 3 -7.61 15.18 -4.40
CA LYS A 3 -6.34 15.17 -3.65
C LYS A 3 -6.63 15.29 -2.15
N THR A 4 -5.91 14.52 -1.33
CA THR A 4 -5.99 14.65 0.12
C THR A 4 -5.32 15.97 0.54
N PRO A 5 -5.94 16.79 1.40
CA PRO A 5 -5.30 17.97 1.97
C PRO A 5 -3.95 17.63 2.61
N THR A 6 -2.93 18.47 2.42
CA THR A 6 -1.55 18.17 2.82
C THR A 6 -1.41 17.85 4.31
N LEU A 7 -2.15 18.54 5.18
CA LEU A 7 -2.14 18.27 6.62
C LEU A 7 -2.60 16.84 6.94
N LEU A 8 -3.68 16.39 6.29
CA LEU A 8 -4.18 15.03 6.45
C LEU A 8 -3.23 14.00 5.82
N ALA A 9 -2.65 14.31 4.66
CA ALA A 9 -1.67 13.44 4.02
C ALA A 9 -0.44 13.19 4.92
N ASN A 10 0.08 14.25 5.56
CA ASN A 10 1.21 14.15 6.49
C ASN A 10 0.84 13.41 7.79
N TYR A 11 -0.37 13.63 8.31
CA TYR A 11 -0.86 12.90 9.48
C TYR A 11 -0.95 11.39 9.23
N VAL A 12 -1.49 11.00 8.07
CA VAL A 12 -1.58 9.58 7.66
C VAL A 12 -0.19 9.01 7.40
N GLU A 13 0.71 9.76 6.76
CA GLU A 13 2.11 9.34 6.55
C GLU A 13 2.84 9.04 7.85
N ALA A 14 2.63 9.84 8.90
CA ALA A 14 3.27 9.62 10.20
C ALA A 14 2.89 8.29 10.87
N GLN A 15 1.80 7.65 10.43
CA GLN A 15 1.33 6.34 10.90
C GLN A 15 1.53 5.25 9.85
N ALA A 16 2.10 5.58 8.69
CA ALA A 16 2.32 4.63 7.62
C ALA A 16 3.53 3.74 7.92
N HIS A 17 3.44 2.49 7.49
CA HIS A 17 4.54 1.55 7.54
C HIS A 17 5.36 1.66 6.25
N GLU A 18 6.69 1.78 6.39
CA GLU A 18 7.57 1.84 5.23
C GLU A 18 7.72 0.44 4.62
N ALA A 19 7.32 0.30 3.35
CA ALA A 19 7.38 -0.96 2.62
C ALA A 19 8.33 -0.85 1.42
N THR A 20 9.07 -1.92 1.16
CA THR A 20 9.95 -2.02 -0.01
C THR A 20 9.30 -2.91 -1.08
N VAL A 21 9.52 -2.58 -2.36
CA VAL A 21 9.06 -3.41 -3.47
C VAL A 21 10.01 -4.59 -3.63
N GLY A 22 9.55 -5.77 -3.23
CA GLY A 22 10.28 -7.01 -3.32
C GLY A 22 10.25 -7.67 -4.69
N SER A 23 9.14 -7.52 -5.42
CA SER A 23 9.00 -7.92 -6.83
C SER A 23 7.95 -7.07 -7.54
N ASN A 24 8.06 -6.96 -8.87
CA ASN A 24 7.14 -6.23 -9.74
C ASN A 24 6.94 -6.99 -11.04
N GLU A 25 5.85 -7.74 -11.13
CA GLU A 25 5.51 -8.59 -12.26
C GLU A 25 4.41 -7.94 -13.11
N VAL A 26 4.56 -7.99 -14.44
CA VAL A 26 3.51 -7.55 -15.37
C VAL A 26 2.61 -8.76 -15.66
N ILE A 27 1.35 -8.69 -15.23
CA ILE A 27 0.37 -9.75 -15.44
C ILE A 27 -0.34 -9.58 -16.79
N SER A 28 -0.66 -8.32 -17.14
CA SER A 28 -1.26 -7.95 -18.42
C SER A 28 -1.03 -6.46 -18.70
N PRO A 29 -1.36 -5.95 -19.91
CA PRO A 29 -1.30 -4.52 -20.18
C PRO A 29 -2.17 -3.72 -19.19
N GLY A 30 -1.52 -2.97 -18.30
CA GLY A 30 -2.18 -2.16 -17.27
C GLY A 30 -2.35 -2.84 -15.91
N LEU A 31 -2.02 -4.13 -15.78
CA LEU A 31 -2.07 -4.85 -14.51
C LEU A 31 -0.67 -5.34 -14.09
N ARG A 32 -0.27 -4.96 -12.88
CA ARG A 32 0.98 -5.39 -12.26
C ARG A 32 0.70 -6.02 -10.91
N ARG A 33 1.45 -7.07 -10.58
CA ARG A 33 1.53 -7.62 -9.23
C ARG A 33 2.79 -7.08 -8.57
N LEU A 34 2.62 -6.46 -7.41
CA LEU A 34 3.72 -6.01 -6.56
C LEU A 34 3.75 -6.90 -5.32
N VAL A 35 4.92 -7.41 -4.97
CA VAL A 35 5.16 -8.00 -3.64
C VAL A 35 5.82 -6.92 -2.79
N LEU A 36 5.14 -6.53 -1.71
CA LEU A 36 5.63 -5.52 -0.78
C LEU A 36 6.14 -6.20 0.47
N ARG A 37 7.29 -5.75 0.97
CA ARG A 37 7.90 -6.26 2.19
C ARG A 37 8.01 -5.13 3.20
N CYS A 38 7.42 -5.34 4.38
CA CYS A 38 7.52 -4.45 5.52
C CYS A 38 7.74 -5.30 6.77
N PRO A 39 8.78 -5.03 7.58
CA PRO A 39 8.99 -5.76 8.84
C PRO A 39 7.78 -5.69 9.78
N ASP A 40 7.05 -4.57 9.78
CA ASP A 40 5.88 -4.37 10.63
C ASP A 40 4.67 -5.22 10.21
N PHE A 41 4.67 -5.81 9.00
CA PHE A 41 3.62 -6.74 8.60
C PHE A 41 3.68 -8.07 9.35
N ALA A 42 4.84 -8.45 9.89
CA ALA A 42 4.98 -9.70 10.64
C ALA A 42 4.12 -9.72 11.93
N SER A 43 3.82 -8.56 12.49
CA SER A 43 2.94 -8.40 13.65
C SER A 43 1.57 -7.80 13.29
N ALA A 44 1.37 -7.38 12.05
CA ALA A 44 0.12 -6.78 11.61
C ALA A 44 -0.94 -7.87 11.37
N THR A 45 -2.13 -7.67 11.94
CA THR A 45 -3.31 -8.49 11.62
C THR A 45 -3.93 -7.94 10.34
N ILE A 46 -3.34 -8.28 9.19
CA ILE A 46 -3.96 -8.02 7.88
C ILE A 46 -4.73 -9.29 7.51
N GLU A 47 -6.04 -9.16 7.33
CA GLU A 47 -6.91 -10.24 6.90
C GLU A 47 -7.12 -10.20 5.38
N PRO A 48 -7.44 -11.34 4.74
CA PRO A 48 -7.94 -11.32 3.37
C PRO A 48 -9.11 -10.33 3.24
N CYS A 49 -9.07 -9.53 2.18
CA CYS A 49 -10.03 -8.45 1.89
C CYS A 49 -9.84 -7.13 2.65
N ASP A 50 -8.84 -7.01 3.53
CA ASP A 50 -8.48 -5.71 4.10
C ASP A 50 -8.05 -4.71 3.01
N VAL A 51 -8.38 -3.45 3.22
CA VAL A 51 -8.04 -2.37 2.28
C VAL A 51 -6.84 -1.61 2.82
N THR A 52 -5.72 -1.67 2.10
CA THR A 52 -4.53 -0.89 2.42
C THR A 52 -4.47 0.35 1.53
N ALA A 53 -4.22 1.51 2.14
CA ALA A 53 -4.00 2.76 1.42
C ALA A 53 -2.51 2.96 1.14
N PHE A 54 -2.16 3.16 -0.13
CA PHE A 54 -0.80 3.44 -0.59
C PHE A 54 -0.69 4.87 -1.06
N ARG A 55 0.26 5.62 -0.50
CA ARG A 55 0.61 6.95 -1.02
C ARG A 55 1.43 6.78 -2.30
N VAL A 56 0.83 7.12 -3.43
CA VAL A 56 1.48 7.00 -4.76
C VAL A 56 2.06 8.33 -5.25
N SER A 57 1.63 9.44 -4.65
CA SER A 57 2.25 10.76 -4.83
C SER A 57 1.98 11.62 -3.60
N ARG A 58 2.58 12.83 -3.54
CA ARG A 58 2.53 13.70 -2.35
C ARG A 58 1.12 13.81 -1.74
N ASN A 59 0.07 13.98 -2.52
CA ASN A 59 -1.28 14.12 -1.96
C ASN A 59 -2.27 13.10 -2.56
N GLU A 60 -1.76 11.97 -3.05
CA GLU A 60 -2.57 10.95 -3.71
C GLU A 60 -2.37 9.60 -3.02
N PHE A 61 -3.48 9.07 -2.53
CA PHE A 61 -3.56 7.73 -1.96
C PHE A 61 -4.41 6.86 -2.87
N ARG A 62 -3.99 5.61 -3.03
CA ARG A 62 -4.76 4.58 -3.73
C ARG A 62 -5.02 3.42 -2.81
N HIS A 63 -6.24 2.94 -2.85
CA HIS A 63 -6.68 1.81 -2.05
C HIS A 63 -6.54 0.55 -2.90
N TYR A 64 -5.85 -0.44 -2.35
CA TYR A 64 -5.75 -1.75 -2.96
C TYR A 64 -6.03 -2.81 -1.90
N THR A 65 -6.73 -3.86 -2.32
CA THR A 65 -6.90 -5.07 -1.51
C THR A 65 -5.74 -6.01 -1.84
N PRO A 66 -4.94 -6.46 -0.85
CA PRO A 66 -3.92 -7.46 -1.08
C PRO A 66 -4.54 -8.74 -1.66
N ALA A 67 -3.94 -9.27 -2.72
CA ALA A 67 -4.39 -10.54 -3.30
C ALA A 67 -3.94 -11.76 -2.48
N LEU A 68 -2.84 -11.62 -1.73
CA LEU A 68 -2.23 -12.64 -0.90
C LEU A 68 -1.46 -11.96 0.24
N ILE A 69 -1.42 -12.61 1.40
CA ILE A 69 -0.63 -12.23 2.56
C ILE A 69 0.21 -13.45 2.92
N GLU A 70 1.53 -13.31 2.83
CA GLU A 70 2.50 -14.37 3.20
C GLU A 70 3.19 -13.94 4.50
N GLY A 71 3.10 -14.78 5.53
CA GLY A 71 3.74 -14.58 6.84
C GLY A 71 5.10 -15.25 6.94
#